data_AF-A0A6A4MYD7-F1
#
_entry.id   AF-A0A6A4MYD7-F1
#
_cell.length_a   1.000
_cell.length_b   1.000
_cell.length_c   1.000
_cell.angle_alpha   90.00
_cell.angle_beta   90.00
_cell.angle_gamma   90.00
#
_symmetry.space_group_name_H-M   'P 1'
#
loop_
_entity.id
_entity.type
_entity.pdbx_description
1 polymer ?
#
loop_
_entity_poly.entity_id
_entity_poly.type
_entity_poly.pdbx_seq_one_letter_code
_entity_poly.pdbx_strand_id
1 'polypeptide(L)'
;MSLKVFLQKILKISFDALEEKEQQIFLDIACFFKGYELVEVEDILSAHFGVSVKYHIRVIVDKCLIKIDPFPQILKLHDLVEDMGKEIVRQESPQDAGERSRLWLHQDIIQVLEENKGSRKTQIIILNFPYYEKGVVDWDGKALEKMENLKTLIIRNAVFCESPKHLPNSLRVLEWWEYPS
;
A
#
# COMPACT_ATOMS: atom_id res chain seq x y z
N MET A 1 4.01 -7.31 -28.58
CA MET A 1 3.85 -7.63 -27.15
C MET A 1 5.24 -7.59 -26.53
N SER A 2 5.49 -6.71 -25.55
CA SER A 2 6.82 -6.59 -24.94
C SER A 2 7.11 -7.77 -24.02
N LEU A 3 8.39 -8.16 -23.90
CA LEU A 3 8.85 -9.25 -23.02
C LEU A 3 8.39 -9.05 -21.57
N LYS A 4 8.33 -7.79 -21.09
CA LYS A 4 7.86 -7.44 -19.75
C LYS A 4 6.39 -7.83 -19.53
N VAL A 5 5.50 -7.53 -20.48
CA VAL A 5 4.06 -7.88 -20.39
C VAL A 5 3.86 -9.40 -20.41
N PHE A 6 4.69 -10.13 -21.16
CA PHE A 6 4.64 -11.60 -21.16
C PHE A 6 5.05 -12.20 -19.82
N LEU A 7 6.14 -11.72 -19.22
CA LEU A 7 6.62 -12.20 -17.91
C LEU A 7 5.61 -11.89 -16.80
N GLN A 8 4.99 -10.71 -16.80
CA GLN A 8 3.94 -10.37 -15.83
C GLN A 8 2.75 -11.33 -15.91
N LYS A 9 2.34 -11.76 -17.11
CA LYS A 9 1.26 -12.75 -17.27
C LYS A 9 1.62 -14.11 -16.66
N ILE A 10 2.87 -14.54 -16.79
CA ILE A 10 3.34 -15.80 -16.21
C ILE A 10 3.34 -15.71 -14.68
N LEU A 11 3.90 -14.64 -14.13
CA LEU A 11 3.93 -14.43 -12.67
C LEU A 11 2.51 -14.35 -12.07
N LYS A 12 1.56 -13.77 -12.82
CA LYS A 12 0.16 -13.65 -12.39
C LYS A 12 -0.51 -15.01 -12.16
N ILE A 13 -0.06 -16.09 -12.80
CA ILE A 13 -0.59 -17.44 -12.55
C ILE A 13 -0.37 -17.86 -11.10
N SER A 14 0.81 -17.57 -10.53
CA SER A 14 1.08 -17.86 -9.12
C SER A 14 0.23 -17.02 -8.18
N PHE A 15 -0.03 -15.76 -8.54
CA PHE A 15 -0.91 -14.87 -7.79
C PHE A 15 -2.38 -15.32 -7.86
N ASP A 16 -2.88 -15.66 -9.06
CA ASP A 16 -4.26 -16.11 -9.26
C ASP A 16 -4.55 -17.44 -8.54
N ALA A 17 -3.52 -18.21 -8.19
CA ALA A 17 -3.62 -19.44 -7.41
C ALA A 17 -3.64 -19.22 -5.87
N LEU A 18 -3.54 -17.97 -5.40
CA LEU A 18 -3.72 -17.60 -4.00
C LEU A 18 -5.20 -17.44 -3.67
N GLU A 19 -5.60 -17.71 -2.42
CA GLU A 19 -6.94 -17.34 -1.97
C GLU A 19 -7.03 -15.81 -1.77
N GLU A 20 -8.25 -15.30 -1.69
CA GLU A 20 -8.53 -13.86 -1.67
C GLU A 20 -7.74 -13.11 -0.60
N LYS A 21 -7.57 -13.73 0.58
CA LYS A 21 -6.86 -13.10 1.69
C LYS A 21 -5.36 -13.01 1.47
N GLU A 22 -4.74 -14.07 0.96
CA GLU A 22 -3.33 -14.05 0.55
C GLU A 22 -3.10 -13.07 -0.59
N GLN A 23 -4.04 -12.92 -1.52
CA GLN A 23 -3.96 -11.92 -2.57
C GLN A 23 -3.92 -10.51 -1.97
N GLN A 24 -4.82 -10.18 -1.03
CA GLN A 24 -4.82 -8.87 -0.37
C GLN A 24 -3.50 -8.61 0.38
N ILE A 25 -3.00 -9.61 1.12
CA ILE A 25 -1.71 -9.53 1.83
C ILE A 25 -0.55 -9.32 0.85
N PHE A 26 -0.53 -10.06 -0.25
CA PHE A 26 0.50 -9.89 -1.28
C PHE A 26 0.48 -8.48 -1.87
N LEU A 27 -0.70 -7.93 -2.17
CA LEU A 27 -0.80 -6.58 -2.74
C LEU A 27 -0.35 -5.50 -1.75
N ASP A 28 -0.66 -5.65 -0.46
CA ASP A 28 -0.14 -4.77 0.60
C ASP A 28 1.39 -4.81 0.64
N ILE A 29 1.98 -6.02 0.63
CA ILE A 29 3.43 -6.22 0.63
C ILE A 29 4.09 -5.63 -0.63
N ALA A 30 3.54 -5.93 -1.80
CA ALA A 30 4.11 -5.49 -3.07
C ALA A 30 4.05 -3.96 -3.27
N CYS A 31 3.02 -3.31 -2.75
CA CYS A 31 2.91 -1.85 -2.86
C CYS A 31 3.84 -1.12 -1.88
N PHE A 32 4.06 -1.68 -0.67
CA PHE A 32 4.59 -0.88 0.44
C PHE A 32 5.69 -1.51 1.28
N PHE A 33 5.66 -2.83 1.48
CA PHE A 33 6.47 -3.48 2.52
C PHE A 33 7.70 -4.23 2.01
N LYS A 34 8.11 -4.01 0.74
CA LYS A 34 9.41 -4.48 0.25
C LYS A 34 10.53 -3.87 1.09
N GLY A 35 11.38 -4.72 1.66
CA GLY A 35 12.52 -4.29 2.47
C GLY A 35 12.23 -4.08 3.95
N TYR A 36 10.98 -4.26 4.40
CA TYR A 36 10.61 -4.18 5.81
C TYR A 36 10.96 -5.48 6.56
N GLU A 37 11.13 -5.37 7.88
CA GLU A 37 11.28 -6.51 8.76
C GLU A 37 9.98 -7.30 8.84
N LEU A 38 10.10 -8.64 8.78
CA LEU A 38 8.96 -9.54 8.78
C LEU A 38 8.08 -9.33 10.01
N VAL A 39 8.69 -9.08 11.18
CA VAL A 39 7.96 -8.87 12.43
C VAL A 39 7.06 -7.62 12.33
N GLU A 40 7.60 -6.50 11.83
CA GLU A 40 6.84 -5.26 11.65
C GLU A 40 5.67 -5.47 10.67
N VAL A 41 5.91 -6.19 9.57
CA VAL A 41 4.88 -6.47 8.57
C VAL A 41 3.81 -7.43 9.11
N GLU A 42 4.20 -8.45 9.88
CA GLU A 42 3.27 -9.34 10.55
C GLU A 42 2.34 -8.58 11.51
N ASP A 43 2.88 -7.62 12.26
CA ASP A 43 2.10 -6.82 13.22
C ASP A 43 1.12 -5.89 12.51
N ILE A 44 1.58 -5.13 11.51
CA ILE A 44 0.74 -4.21 10.72
C ILE A 44 -0.40 -4.97 10.04
N LEU A 45 -0.08 -6.07 9.34
CA LEU A 45 -1.08 -6.83 8.61
C LEU A 45 -2.03 -7.58 9.56
N SER A 46 -1.54 -8.08 10.70
CA SER A 46 -2.43 -8.69 11.70
C SER A 46 -3.45 -7.68 12.23
N ALA A 47 -3.06 -6.41 12.41
CA ALA A 47 -3.98 -5.34 12.75
C ALA A 47 -5.00 -5.04 11.63
N HIS A 48 -4.60 -5.14 10.35
CA HIS A 48 -5.50 -4.94 9.20
C HIS A 48 -6.58 -6.01 9.05
N PHE A 49 -6.23 -7.27 9.33
CA PHE A 49 -7.10 -8.43 9.11
C PHE A 49 -7.74 -8.97 10.40
N GLY A 50 -7.35 -8.45 11.56
CA GLY A 50 -7.87 -8.85 12.86
C GLY A 50 -7.44 -10.25 13.30
N VAL A 51 -6.49 -10.88 12.59
CA VAL A 51 -5.99 -12.22 12.87
C VAL A 51 -4.54 -12.35 12.44
N SER A 52 -3.81 -13.30 13.02
CA SER A 52 -2.42 -13.61 12.65
C SER A 52 -2.28 -13.90 11.15
N VAL A 53 -1.33 -13.23 10.49
CA VAL A 53 -1.05 -13.40 9.05
C VAL A 53 0.09 -14.36 8.71
N LYS A 54 0.78 -14.93 9.72
CA LYS A 54 1.99 -15.74 9.52
C LYS A 54 1.78 -16.91 8.54
N TYR A 55 0.65 -17.59 8.67
CA TYR A 55 0.27 -18.69 7.76
C TYR A 55 0.12 -18.19 6.33
N HIS A 56 -0.58 -17.09 6.12
CA HIS A 56 -0.81 -16.50 4.81
C HIS A 56 0.50 -16.03 4.15
N ILE A 57 1.40 -15.41 4.92
CA ILE A 57 2.74 -15.03 4.43
C ILE A 57 3.52 -16.27 3.98
N ARG A 58 3.47 -17.36 4.76
CA ARG A 58 4.13 -18.62 4.39
C ARG A 58 3.60 -19.19 3.07
N VAL A 59 2.27 -19.16 2.86
CA VAL A 59 1.67 -19.59 1.58
C VAL A 59 2.20 -18.76 0.40
N ILE A 60 2.35 -17.45 0.57
CA ILE A 60 2.87 -16.55 -0.48
C ILE A 60 4.36 -16.83 -0.74
N VAL A 61 5.15 -17.18 0.29
CA VAL A 61 6.54 -17.66 0.14
C VAL A 61 6.59 -18.96 -0.66
N ASP A 62 5.72 -19.93 -0.34
CA ASP A 62 5.66 -21.23 -1.02
C ASP A 62 5.26 -21.09 -2.50
N LYS A 63 4.59 -19.99 -2.87
CA LYS A 63 4.28 -19.61 -4.27
C LYS A 63 5.41 -18.82 -4.96
N CYS A 64 6.55 -18.62 -4.29
CA CYS A 64 7.70 -17.86 -4.77
C CYS A 64 7.39 -16.39 -5.14
N LEU A 65 6.34 -15.81 -4.55
CA LEU A 65 5.95 -14.41 -4.79
C LEU A 65 6.67 -13.44 -3.86
N ILE A 66 7.06 -13.91 -2.68
CA ILE A 66 7.91 -13.18 -1.73
C ILE A 66 9.03 -14.09 -1.24
N LYS A 67 10.12 -13.49 -0.81
CA LYS A 67 11.25 -14.18 -0.16
C LYS A 67 11.51 -13.50 1.18
N ILE A 68 11.90 -14.28 2.18
CA ILE A 68 12.37 -13.79 3.47
C ILE A 68 13.88 -14.04 3.51
N ASP A 69 14.67 -12.98 3.58
CA ASP A 69 16.11 -13.14 3.86
C ASP A 69 16.27 -13.58 5.32
N PRO A 70 17.19 -14.51 5.65
CA PRO A 70 17.18 -15.14 6.97
C PRO A 70 17.73 -14.24 8.09
N PHE A 71 18.63 -13.29 7.77
CA PHE A 71 19.27 -12.40 8.75
C PHE A 71 19.66 -11.06 8.12
N PRO A 72 19.04 -9.92 8.51
CA PRO A 72 17.78 -9.84 9.28
C PRO A 72 16.60 -10.43 8.49
N GLN A 73 15.51 -10.82 9.17
CA GLN A 73 14.30 -11.37 8.55
C GLN A 73 13.55 -10.32 7.72
N ILE A 74 14.04 -10.05 6.51
CA ILE A 74 13.57 -8.96 5.65
C ILE A 74 12.75 -9.53 4.49
N LEU A 75 11.59 -8.91 4.22
CA LEU A 75 10.80 -9.23 3.04
C LEU A 75 11.47 -8.69 1.77
N LYS A 76 11.68 -9.58 0.80
CA LYS A 76 12.19 -9.29 -0.52
C LYS A 76 11.17 -9.69 -1.58
N LEU A 77 11.06 -8.83 -2.59
CA LEU A 77 10.31 -9.10 -3.82
C LEU A 77 11.25 -8.89 -4.99
N HIS A 78 11.16 -9.77 -5.98
CA HIS A 78 11.80 -9.53 -7.26
C HIS A 78 11.09 -8.36 -7.95
N ASP A 79 11.83 -7.48 -8.64
CA ASP A 79 11.27 -6.26 -9.22
C ASP A 79 10.10 -6.54 -10.17
N LEU A 80 10.17 -7.63 -10.96
CA LEU A 80 9.06 -8.05 -11.82
C LEU A 80 7.80 -8.47 -11.05
N VAL A 81 7.94 -9.02 -9.84
CA VAL A 81 6.82 -9.43 -8.99
C VAL A 81 6.21 -8.22 -8.30
N GLU A 82 7.05 -7.29 -7.84
CA GLU A 82 6.61 -5.99 -7.33
C GLU A 82 5.85 -5.20 -8.40
N ASP A 83 6.42 -5.08 -9.60
CA ASP A 83 5.80 -4.42 -10.76
C ASP A 83 4.45 -5.06 -11.10
N MET A 84 4.35 -6.39 -11.02
CA MET A 84 3.09 -7.10 -11.24
C MET A 84 2.06 -6.76 -10.17
N GLY A 85 2.43 -6.78 -8.88
CA GLY A 85 1.52 -6.42 -7.79
C GLY A 85 0.99 -4.99 -7.92
N LYS A 86 1.89 -4.03 -8.19
CA LYS A 86 1.53 -2.63 -8.44
C LYS A 86 0.65 -2.48 -9.68
N GLU A 87 0.92 -3.23 -10.76
CA GLU A 87 0.09 -3.21 -11.96
C GLU A 87 -1.32 -3.76 -11.70
N ILE A 88 -1.46 -4.82 -10.88
CA ILE A 88 -2.77 -5.34 -10.47
C ILE A 88 -3.60 -4.25 -9.78
N VAL A 89 -3.03 -3.54 -8.81
CA VAL A 89 -3.75 -2.46 -8.12
C VAL A 89 -4.04 -1.29 -9.07
N ARG A 90 -3.10 -0.94 -9.97
CA ARG A 90 -3.32 0.11 -10.97
C ARG A 90 -4.52 -0.23 -11.87
N GLN A 91 -4.71 -1.51 -12.19
CA GLN A 91 -5.80 -1.98 -13.03
C GLN A 91 -7.17 -2.02 -12.34
N GLU A 92 -7.25 -1.88 -11.01
CA GLU A 92 -8.53 -1.68 -10.31
C GLU A 92 -9.24 -0.42 -10.84
N SER A 93 -8.46 0.61 -11.17
CA SER A 93 -8.93 1.81 -11.86
C SER A 93 -7.76 2.47 -12.60
N PRO A 94 -7.60 2.21 -13.91
CA PRO A 94 -6.43 2.67 -14.67
C PRO A 94 -6.33 4.19 -14.76
N GLN A 95 -7.46 4.89 -14.88
CA GLN A 95 -7.52 6.34 -15.09
C GLN A 95 -7.75 7.13 -13.81
N ASP A 96 -8.32 6.51 -12.77
CA ASP A 96 -8.67 7.21 -11.52
C ASP A 96 -8.02 6.54 -10.32
N ALA A 97 -6.96 7.16 -9.81
CA ALA A 97 -6.27 6.67 -8.63
C ALA A 97 -7.17 6.64 -7.38
N GLY A 98 -8.12 7.56 -7.25
CA GLY A 98 -9.01 7.64 -6.08
C GLY A 98 -9.91 6.41 -5.90
N GLU A 99 -10.08 5.64 -6.97
CA GLU A 99 -10.86 4.39 -7.01
C GLU A 99 -10.01 3.12 -6.79
N ARG A 100 -8.73 3.28 -6.45
CA ARG A 100 -7.81 2.17 -6.13
C ARG A 100 -7.74 1.90 -4.63
N SER A 101 -7.47 0.65 -4.29
CA SER A 101 -7.39 0.17 -2.91
C SER A 101 -6.07 0.48 -2.22
N ARG A 102 -4.95 0.56 -2.96
CA ARG A 102 -3.65 1.01 -2.47
C ARG A 102 -3.13 2.18 -3.29
N LEU A 103 -2.59 3.19 -2.62
CA LEU A 103 -1.93 4.33 -3.26
C LEU A 103 -0.46 4.40 -2.84
N TRP A 104 0.45 4.14 -3.78
CA TRP A 104 1.91 4.11 -3.55
C TRP A 104 2.70 5.15 -4.38
N LEU A 105 2.06 5.78 -5.38
CA LEU A 105 2.72 6.78 -6.22
C LEU A 105 2.44 8.17 -5.66
N HIS A 106 3.49 8.94 -5.34
CA HIS A 106 3.34 10.25 -4.68
C HIS A 106 2.42 11.21 -5.46
N GLN A 107 2.55 11.26 -6.79
CA GLN A 107 1.73 12.12 -7.65
C GLN A 107 0.24 11.76 -7.56
N ASP A 108 -0.07 10.46 -7.61
CA ASP A 108 -1.44 9.96 -7.48
C ASP A 108 -2.00 10.26 -6.07
N ILE A 109 -1.20 10.07 -5.03
CA ILE A 109 -1.60 10.34 -3.64
C ILE A 109 -1.91 11.83 -3.46
N ILE A 110 -0.99 12.72 -3.87
CA ILE A 110 -1.18 14.17 -3.77
C ILE A 110 -2.47 14.56 -4.48
N GLN A 111 -2.63 14.15 -5.74
CA GLN A 111 -3.84 14.48 -6.50
C GLN A 111 -5.12 13.99 -5.79
N VAL A 112 -5.10 12.76 -5.27
CA VAL A 112 -6.26 12.19 -4.58
C VAL A 112 -6.61 12.97 -3.31
N LEU A 113 -5.61 13.43 -2.57
CA LEU A 113 -5.78 14.19 -1.33
C LEU A 113 -6.22 15.64 -1.60
N GLU A 114 -5.59 16.33 -2.55
CA GLU A 114 -5.91 17.73 -2.89
C GLU A 114 -7.31 17.83 -3.52
N GLU A 115 -7.69 16.88 -4.37
CA GLU A 115 -8.97 16.90 -5.09
C GLU A 115 -10.12 16.15 -4.37
N ASN A 116 -9.90 15.64 -3.15
CA ASN A 116 -10.90 14.88 -2.39
C ASN A 116 -11.52 13.69 -3.17
N LYS A 117 -10.68 13.01 -3.96
CA LYS A 117 -11.06 11.91 -4.87
C LYS A 117 -11.02 10.52 -4.24
N GLY A 118 -10.53 10.41 -3.01
CA GLY A 118 -10.51 9.14 -2.28
C GLY A 118 -11.89 8.52 -2.19
N SER A 119 -11.95 7.19 -2.30
CA SER A 119 -13.20 6.45 -2.18
C SER A 119 -13.14 5.41 -1.07
N ARG A 120 -14.28 4.81 -0.75
CA ARG A 120 -14.37 3.70 0.22
C ARG A 120 -13.51 2.49 -0.15
N LYS A 121 -12.98 2.41 -1.38
CA LYS A 121 -12.09 1.31 -1.78
C LYS A 121 -10.69 1.47 -1.21
N THR A 122 -10.24 2.71 -0.98
CA THR A 122 -8.90 3.01 -0.50
C THR A 122 -8.70 2.46 0.91
N GLN A 123 -7.66 1.64 1.06
CA GLN A 123 -7.32 0.93 2.30
C GLN A 123 -5.95 1.34 2.84
N ILE A 124 -5.00 1.69 1.98
CA ILE A 124 -3.64 2.05 2.41
C ILE A 124 -3.13 3.24 1.60
N ILE A 125 -2.63 4.24 2.32
CA ILE A 125 -1.91 5.39 1.78
C ILE A 125 -0.57 5.48 2.50
N ILE A 126 0.52 5.47 1.73
CA ILE A 126 1.86 5.78 2.22
C ILE A 126 2.47 6.88 1.36
N LEU A 127 2.58 8.07 1.92
CA LEU A 127 3.24 9.22 1.33
C LEU A 127 4.57 9.46 2.06
N ASN A 128 5.68 9.09 1.44
CA ASN A 128 6.99 9.13 2.09
C ASN A 128 8.02 9.81 1.19
N PHE A 129 8.24 11.11 1.39
CA PHE A 129 9.29 11.83 0.66
C PHE A 129 10.67 11.54 1.24
N PRO A 130 11.74 11.58 0.41
CA PRO A 130 13.12 11.59 0.90
C PRO A 130 13.36 12.76 1.86
N TYR A 131 14.22 12.61 2.87
CA TYR A 131 14.48 13.66 3.88
C TYR A 131 14.90 15.03 3.32
N TYR A 132 15.50 15.06 2.13
CA TYR A 132 15.96 16.29 1.48
C TYR A 132 14.89 16.92 0.56
N GLU A 133 13.72 16.28 0.43
CA GLU A 133 12.56 16.78 -0.29
C GLU A 133 11.41 16.95 0.70
N LYS A 134 10.77 18.13 0.68
CA LYS A 134 9.57 18.36 1.46
C LYS A 134 8.38 18.46 0.51
N GLY A 135 7.53 17.45 0.52
CA GLY A 135 6.28 17.48 -0.23
C GLY A 135 5.35 18.53 0.38
N VAL A 136 4.66 19.31 -0.45
CA VAL A 136 3.56 20.17 -0.01
C VAL A 136 2.28 19.58 -0.57
N VAL A 137 1.26 19.44 0.28
CA VAL A 137 -0.05 18.92 -0.08
C VAL A 137 -1.09 20.00 0.25
N ASP A 138 -1.65 20.59 -0.80
CA ASP A 138 -2.65 21.67 -0.69
C ASP A 138 -4.07 21.08 -0.64
N TRP A 139 -4.47 20.65 0.55
CA TRP A 139 -5.78 20.02 0.78
C TRP A 139 -6.65 20.79 1.77
N ASP A 140 -7.94 20.50 1.79
CA ASP A 140 -8.91 21.14 2.69
C ASP A 140 -9.23 20.32 3.96
N GLY A 141 -8.46 19.25 4.19
CA GLY A 141 -8.61 18.32 5.32
C GLY A 141 -9.79 17.35 5.21
N LYS A 142 -10.55 17.33 4.11
CA LYS A 142 -11.74 16.46 3.98
C LYS A 142 -11.49 15.15 3.22
N ALA A 143 -10.33 14.95 2.62
CA ALA A 143 -10.10 13.83 1.69
C ALA A 143 -10.33 12.46 2.34
N LEU A 144 -10.03 12.34 3.63
CA LEU A 144 -10.17 11.10 4.38
C LEU A 144 -11.63 10.76 4.74
N GLU A 145 -12.56 11.70 4.61
CA GLU A 145 -13.97 11.51 5.00
C GLU A 145 -14.65 10.41 4.19
N LYS A 146 -14.33 10.29 2.89
CA LYS A 146 -14.89 9.27 2.00
C LYS A 146 -14.16 7.92 2.05
N MET A 147 -13.00 7.86 2.69
CA MET A 147 -12.13 6.69 2.72
C MET A 147 -12.45 5.80 3.94
N GLU A 148 -13.71 5.37 4.05
CA GLU A 148 -14.24 4.67 5.22
C GLU A 148 -13.50 3.36 5.56
N ASN A 149 -12.78 2.75 4.61
CA ASN A 149 -12.03 1.51 4.78
C ASN A 149 -10.50 1.72 4.90
N LEU A 150 -10.02 2.96 5.05
CA LEU A 150 -8.60 3.24 5.21
C LEU A 150 -8.05 2.67 6.53
N LYS A 151 -7.14 1.70 6.42
CA LYS A 151 -6.51 0.99 7.54
C LYS A 151 -5.12 1.51 7.88
N THR A 152 -4.37 1.99 6.89
CA THR A 152 -3.03 2.57 7.09
C THR A 152 -2.94 3.94 6.45
N LEU A 153 -2.47 4.91 7.22
CA LEU A 153 -2.04 6.22 6.76
C LEU A 153 -0.64 6.50 7.30
N ILE A 154 0.35 6.51 6.41
CA ILE A 154 1.73 6.87 6.73
C ILE A 154 2.12 8.10 5.91
N ILE A 155 2.46 9.18 6.59
CA ILE A 155 2.87 10.45 6.01
C ILE A 155 4.21 10.84 6.63
N ARG A 156 5.25 10.89 5.80
CA ARG A 156 6.61 11.26 6.17
C ARG A 156 7.13 12.33 5.22
N ASN A 157 7.73 13.38 5.79
CA ASN A 157 8.35 14.49 5.05
C ASN A 157 7.39 15.23 4.08
N ALA A 158 6.12 15.35 4.47
CA ALA A 158 5.12 16.12 3.73
C ALA A 158 4.40 17.12 4.66
N VAL A 159 4.23 18.35 4.19
CA VAL A 159 3.51 19.42 4.89
C VAL A 159 2.12 19.56 4.30
N PHE A 160 1.15 19.72 5.18
CA PHE A 160 -0.25 19.90 4.83
C PHE A 160 -0.69 21.30 5.26
N CYS A 161 -1.46 21.99 4.42
CA CYS A 161 -1.97 23.33 4.72
C CYS A 161 -2.96 23.34 5.88
N GLU A 162 -3.69 22.24 6.08
CA GLU A 162 -4.79 22.10 7.04
C GLU A 162 -4.70 20.77 7.78
N SER A 163 -5.23 20.72 9.00
CA SER A 163 -5.40 19.47 9.74
C SER A 163 -6.53 18.62 9.15
N PRO A 164 -6.45 17.28 9.23
CA PRO A 164 -7.55 16.42 8.80
C PRO A 164 -8.79 16.69 9.65
N LYS A 165 -9.93 16.91 8.99
CA LYS A 165 -11.23 17.13 9.65
C LYS A 165 -11.86 15.83 10.14
N HIS A 166 -11.47 14.71 9.55
CA HIS A 166 -11.93 13.38 9.91
C HIS A 166 -10.79 12.37 9.79
N LEU A 167 -10.78 11.40 10.71
CA LEU A 167 -9.99 10.18 10.60
C LEU A 167 -10.95 8.99 10.61
N PRO A 168 -10.84 8.06 9.64
CA PRO A 168 -11.79 6.96 9.52
C PRO A 168 -11.62 5.94 10.66
N ASN A 169 -12.74 5.42 11.17
CA ASN A 169 -12.75 4.45 12.28
C ASN A 169 -12.08 3.10 11.95
N SER A 170 -11.88 2.81 10.65
CA SER A 170 -11.18 1.63 10.16
C SER A 170 -9.65 1.73 10.30
N LEU A 171 -9.12 2.90 10.63
CA LEU A 171 -7.68 3.14 10.75
C LEU A 171 -7.08 2.28 11.86
N ARG A 172 -5.95 1.62 11.56
CA ARG A 172 -5.20 0.73 12.46
C ARG A 172 -3.75 1.16 12.60
N VAL A 173 -3.19 1.78 11.57
CA VAL A 173 -1.85 2.34 11.57
C VAL A 173 -1.92 3.80 11.17
N LEU A 174 -1.41 4.67 12.03
CA LEU A 174 -1.26 6.09 11.77
C LEU A 174 0.16 6.51 12.14
N GLU A 175 0.90 6.98 11.14
CA GLU A 175 2.17 7.65 11.33
C GLU A 175 2.14 8.95 10.53
N TRP A 176 2.28 10.09 11.19
CA TRP A 176 2.21 11.38 10.52
C TRP A 176 3.24 12.32 11.11
N TRP A 177 4.31 12.56 10.36
CA TRP A 177 5.40 13.45 10.77
C TRP A 177 5.01 14.90 10.48
N GLU A 178 5.38 15.80 11.41
CA GLU A 178 4.99 17.21 11.34
C GLU A 178 3.47 17.42 11.22
N TYR A 179 2.70 16.60 11.96
CA TYR A 179 1.25 16.68 11.97
C TYR A 179 0.79 18.14 12.21
N PRO A 180 -0.02 18.72 11.30
CA PRO A 180 -0.48 20.10 11.43
C PRO A 180 -1.36 20.24 12.68
N SER A 181 -0.89 21.04 13.63
CA SER A 181 -1.55 21.36 14.91
C SER A 181 -2.50 22.54 14.79
#